data_AF-A0A4U5PTQ3-F1
#
_entry.id   AF-A0A4U5PTQ3-F1
#
_cell.length_a   1.000
_cell.length_b   1.000
_cell.length_c   1.000
_cell.angle_alpha   90.00
_cell.angle_beta   90.00
_cell.angle_gamma   90.00
#
_symmetry.space_group_name_H-M   'P 1'
#
loop_
_entity.id
_entity.type
_entity.pdbx_description
1 polymer ?
#
loop_
_entity_poly.entity_id
_entity_poly.type
_entity_poly.pdbx_seq_one_letter_code
_entity_poly.pdbx_strand_id
1 'polypeptide(L)'
;MGIGGHLGNCLFYCSGCTKGGLFNNINIPGHFVYRTRFSRTSGKSFLLPQCRTDVLYVSDPCEHLDQGDEGDVGFFRGIFKSFSMSKVRKMLIKRKAQLHPTEVCPYCKAKLWSMQQAEMIPQSASCRLGAYDDCIEYYVCLNGHMLGICTLLPLSDSEEASELE
;
A
#
# COMPACT_ATOMS: atom_id res chain seq x y z
N MET A 1 -23.53 2.00 15.55
CA MET A 1 -22.50 1.11 14.96
C MET A 1 -21.14 1.75 15.14
N GLY A 2 -20.33 1.20 16.04
CA GLY A 2 -19.11 1.83 16.54
C GLY A 2 -17.96 1.87 15.52
N ILE A 3 -17.36 3.05 15.40
CA ILE A 3 -16.17 3.39 14.59
C ILE A 3 -14.90 2.60 14.97
N GLY A 4 -14.94 1.81 16.06
CA GLY A 4 -13.75 1.13 16.63
C GLY A 4 -13.37 -0.21 15.99
N GLY A 5 -14.30 -0.95 15.39
CA GLY A 5 -14.00 -2.31 14.86
C GLY A 5 -13.26 -2.33 13.52
N HIS A 6 -13.27 -1.22 12.78
CA HIS A 6 -12.82 -1.19 11.38
C HIS A 6 -11.34 -0.76 11.25
N LEU A 7 -10.81 -0.04 12.25
CA LEU A 7 -9.39 0.28 12.36
C LEU A 7 -8.56 -0.94 12.75
N GLY A 8 -9.06 -1.76 13.69
CA GLY A 8 -8.32 -2.92 14.21
C GLY A 8 -7.89 -3.91 13.13
N ASN A 9 -8.79 -4.20 12.18
CA ASN A 9 -8.49 -5.13 11.08
C ASN A 9 -7.37 -4.61 10.18
N CYS A 10 -7.31 -3.31 9.90
CA CYS A 10 -6.24 -2.73 9.07
C CYS A 10 -4.87 -2.81 9.76
N LEU A 11 -4.83 -2.82 11.10
CA LEU A 11 -3.58 -2.82 11.86
C LEU A 11 -2.91 -4.19 11.90
N PHE A 12 -3.70 -5.27 11.98
CA PHE A 12 -3.19 -6.60 12.30
C PHE A 12 -3.49 -7.66 11.25
N TYR A 13 -4.17 -7.34 10.15
CA TYR A 13 -4.53 -8.32 9.12
C TYR A 13 -3.99 -7.90 7.76
N CYS A 14 -3.17 -8.77 7.16
CA CYS A 14 -2.88 -8.71 5.74
C CYS A 14 -4.02 -9.39 4.98
N SER A 15 -4.64 -8.70 4.03
CA SER A 15 -5.72 -9.31 3.23
C SER A 15 -5.23 -10.36 2.24
N GLY A 16 -3.93 -10.37 1.93
CA GLY A 16 -3.40 -11.11 0.79
C GLY A 16 -4.09 -10.69 -0.51
N CYS A 17 -4.21 -11.65 -1.43
CA CYS A 17 -4.88 -11.48 -2.71
C CYS A 17 -5.49 -12.82 -3.18
N THR A 18 -6.52 -12.73 -4.02
CA THR A 18 -7.15 -13.88 -4.65
C THR A 18 -7.16 -13.67 -6.17
N LYS A 19 -7.12 -14.75 -6.94
CA LYS A 19 -7.18 -14.68 -8.41
C LYS A 19 -8.43 -13.91 -8.86
N GLY A 20 -8.26 -12.91 -9.73
CA GLY A 20 -9.35 -12.05 -10.21
C GLY A 20 -9.78 -10.95 -9.24
N GLY A 21 -9.09 -10.77 -8.12
CA GLY A 21 -9.33 -9.70 -7.14
C GLY A 21 -8.56 -8.41 -7.47
N LEU A 22 -8.18 -7.67 -6.43
CA LEU A 22 -7.46 -6.39 -6.57
C LEU A 22 -6.08 -6.52 -7.23
N PHE A 23 -5.41 -7.66 -7.07
CA PHE A 23 -4.05 -7.90 -7.54
C PHE A 23 -4.08 -9.20 -8.36
N ASN A 24 -4.07 -9.09 -9.68
CA ASN A 24 -4.70 -10.08 -10.57
C ASN A 24 -3.87 -11.35 -10.88
N ASN A 25 -2.63 -11.46 -10.43
CA ASN A 25 -1.72 -12.51 -10.93
C ASN A 25 -1.35 -13.58 -9.90
N ILE A 26 -1.65 -13.37 -8.62
CA ILE A 26 -1.17 -14.23 -7.52
C ILE A 26 -2.30 -14.58 -6.55
N ASN A 27 -2.14 -15.70 -5.84
CA ASN A 27 -3.08 -16.12 -4.79
C ASN A 27 -2.33 -16.30 -3.48
N ILE A 28 -2.44 -15.30 -2.62
CA ILE A 28 -1.77 -15.27 -1.32
C ILE A 28 -2.85 -15.18 -0.24
N PRO A 29 -2.98 -16.17 0.65
CA PRO A 29 -3.99 -16.14 1.69
C PRO A 29 -3.73 -15.00 2.68
N GLY A 30 -4.81 -14.37 3.14
CA GLY A 30 -4.73 -13.38 4.21
C GLY A 30 -4.33 -14.01 5.55
N HIS A 31 -3.64 -13.24 6.38
CA HIS A 31 -3.13 -13.72 7.67
C HIS A 31 -3.03 -12.58 8.69
N PHE A 32 -2.95 -12.93 9.97
CA PHE A 32 -2.68 -11.97 11.03
C PHE A 32 -1.19 -11.66 11.13
N VAL A 33 -0.86 -10.37 11.18
CA VAL A 33 0.50 -9.87 11.32
C VAL A 33 0.75 -9.53 12.78
N TYR A 34 1.59 -10.35 13.44
CA TYR A 34 1.82 -10.30 14.88
C TYR A 34 2.42 -8.97 15.37
N ARG A 35 3.24 -8.30 14.54
CA ARG A 35 3.79 -6.97 14.81
C ARG A 35 3.74 -6.14 13.53
N THR A 36 2.95 -5.08 13.54
CA THR A 36 2.93 -4.11 12.43
C THR A 36 3.20 -2.71 12.98
N ARG A 37 4.24 -2.05 12.47
CA ARG A 37 4.53 -0.66 12.83
C ARG A 37 4.04 0.27 11.74
N PHE A 38 3.06 1.11 12.07
CA PHE A 38 2.59 2.17 11.19
C PHE A 38 3.44 3.43 11.40
N SER A 39 4.10 3.89 10.33
CA SER A 39 4.99 5.04 10.36
C SER A 39 4.43 6.21 9.57
N ARG A 40 4.37 7.39 10.20
CA ARG A 40 4.03 8.66 9.54
C ARG A 40 5.12 9.08 8.56
N THR A 41 6.38 8.82 8.89
CA THR A 41 7.51 9.13 8.01
C THR A 41 7.42 8.28 6.73
N SER A 42 7.15 6.99 6.87
CA SER A 42 6.89 6.11 5.72
C SER A 42 5.74 6.64 4.87
N GLY A 43 4.61 6.99 5.50
CA GLY A 43 3.44 7.51 4.79
C GLY A 43 3.68 8.81 4.01
N LYS A 44 4.64 9.66 4.40
CA LYS A 44 5.01 10.83 3.60
C LYS A 44 5.56 10.46 2.21
N SER A 45 6.22 9.32 2.08
CA SER A 45 6.77 8.83 0.81
C SER A 45 5.69 8.39 -0.18
N PHE A 46 4.46 8.16 0.27
CA PHE A 46 3.30 7.78 -0.54
C PHE A 46 2.43 8.99 -0.94
N LEU A 47 2.85 10.20 -0.60
CA LEU A 47 2.11 11.43 -0.90
C LEU A 47 2.85 12.25 -1.96
N LEU A 48 2.15 12.59 -3.04
CA LEU A 48 2.61 13.60 -4.00
C LEU A 48 2.97 14.90 -3.26
N PRO A 49 3.94 15.70 -3.76
CA PRO A 49 4.43 16.90 -3.08
C PRO A 49 3.32 17.83 -2.54
N GLN A 50 2.30 18.09 -3.34
CA GLN A 50 1.16 18.94 -2.99
C GLN A 50 0.27 18.36 -1.88
N CYS A 51 0.31 17.05 -1.66
CA CYS A 51 -0.48 16.33 -0.65
C CYS A 51 0.29 16.07 0.66
N ARG A 52 1.58 16.43 0.77
CA ARG A 52 2.44 16.11 1.95
C ARG A 52 1.98 16.70 3.29
N THR A 53 1.00 17.62 3.27
CA THR A 53 0.34 18.13 4.49
C THR A 53 -0.67 17.14 5.06
N ASP A 54 -1.14 16.18 4.26
CA ASP A 54 -2.00 15.10 4.72
C ASP A 54 -1.23 14.17 5.67
N VAL A 55 -1.96 13.56 6.60
CA VAL A 55 -1.37 12.62 7.56
C VAL A 55 -1.77 11.20 7.17
N LEU A 56 -0.82 10.47 6.60
CA LEU A 56 -0.91 9.06 6.26
C LEU A 56 0.13 8.30 7.09
N TYR A 57 -0.27 7.18 7.67
CA TYR A 57 0.62 6.21 8.29
C TYR A 57 0.66 4.96 7.42
N VAL A 58 1.84 4.40 7.17
CA VAL A 58 2.00 3.19 6.35
C VAL A 58 2.80 2.16 7.13
N SER A 59 2.38 0.90 7.06
CA SER A 59 3.11 -0.23 7.64
C SER A 59 4.35 -0.57 6.82
N ASP A 60 5.31 -1.23 7.47
CA ASP A 60 6.27 -2.02 6.71
C ASP A 60 5.54 -3.17 5.99
N PRO A 61 6.03 -3.65 4.82
CA PRO A 61 5.41 -4.77 4.12
C PRO A 61 5.51 -6.06 4.93
N CYS A 62 4.51 -6.94 4.82
CA CYS A 62 4.73 -8.35 5.10
C CYS A 62 5.22 -9.04 3.82
N GLU A 63 6.31 -9.77 3.94
CA GLU A 63 6.99 -10.43 2.83
C GLU A 63 6.41 -11.82 2.59
N HIS A 64 6.17 -12.13 1.33
CA HIS A 64 5.68 -13.41 0.86
C HIS A 64 6.67 -13.93 -0.18
N LEU A 65 7.56 -14.79 0.29
CA LEU A 65 8.63 -15.38 -0.50
C LEU A 65 8.10 -16.44 -1.47
N ASP A 66 8.90 -16.74 -2.48
CA ASP A 66 8.75 -17.92 -3.36
C ASP A 66 7.45 -17.94 -4.19
N GLN A 67 7.12 -16.81 -4.84
CA GLN A 67 5.98 -16.69 -5.77
C GLN A 67 6.35 -17.05 -7.22
N GLY A 68 7.49 -17.72 -7.46
CA GLY A 68 7.98 -18.05 -8.81
C GLY A 68 8.74 -16.90 -9.47
N ASP A 69 8.61 -16.75 -10.80
CA ASP A 69 9.40 -15.79 -11.60
C ASP A 69 9.12 -14.30 -11.27
N GLU A 70 8.05 -13.97 -10.53
CA GLU A 70 7.68 -12.59 -10.19
C GLU A 70 8.43 -12.01 -8.97
N GLY A 71 9.29 -12.80 -8.32
CA GLY A 71 10.09 -12.36 -7.17
C GLY A 71 9.31 -12.29 -5.85
N ASP A 72 9.94 -11.74 -4.82
CA ASP A 72 9.34 -11.63 -3.48
C ASP A 72 8.27 -10.53 -3.45
N VAL A 73 7.10 -10.86 -2.90
CA VAL A 73 5.95 -9.95 -2.87
C VAL A 73 5.79 -9.34 -1.49
N GLY A 74 5.67 -8.02 -1.42
CA GLY A 74 5.37 -7.27 -0.21
C GLY A 74 3.93 -6.76 -0.18
N PHE A 75 3.17 -7.07 0.87
CA PHE A 75 1.89 -6.41 1.13
C PHE A 75 2.02 -5.35 2.22
N PHE A 76 1.63 -4.12 1.89
CA PHE A 76 1.65 -3.00 2.83
C PHE A 76 0.25 -2.42 3.04
N ARG A 77 0.09 -1.75 4.17
CA ARG A 77 -1.19 -1.20 4.64
C ARG A 77 -0.99 0.24 5.07
N GLY A 78 -2.03 1.05 4.99
CA GLY A 78 -1.95 2.43 5.46
C GLY A 78 -3.27 2.97 5.96
N ILE A 79 -3.19 4.03 6.77
CA ILE A 79 -4.34 4.69 7.38
C ILE A 79 -4.12 6.20 7.33
N PHE A 80 -5.05 6.90 6.67
CA PHE A 80 -5.12 8.35 6.75
C PHE A 80 -5.78 8.78 8.07
N LYS A 81 -5.19 9.75 8.77
CA LYS A 81 -5.79 10.33 9.98
C LYS A 81 -7.11 11.06 9.70
N SER A 82 -7.24 11.69 8.53
CA SER A 82 -8.39 12.54 8.17
C SER A 82 -8.63 12.56 6.66
N PHE A 83 -8.90 11.39 6.07
CA PHE A 83 -9.01 11.23 4.61
C PHE A 83 -10.11 12.09 3.98
N SER A 84 -11.27 12.21 4.63
CA SER A 84 -12.42 12.98 4.10
C SER A 84 -12.06 14.44 3.76
N MET A 85 -11.11 15.02 4.50
CA MET A 85 -10.63 16.40 4.34
C MET A 85 -9.28 16.51 3.59
N SER A 86 -8.66 15.36 3.28
CA SER A 86 -7.32 15.28 2.69
C SER A 86 -7.23 15.91 1.30
N LYS A 87 -6.04 16.41 0.97
CA LYS A 87 -5.72 16.83 -0.40
C LYS A 87 -5.69 15.66 -1.37
N VAL A 88 -5.28 14.46 -0.94
CA VAL A 88 -5.38 13.24 -1.74
C VAL A 88 -6.82 13.01 -2.22
N ARG A 89 -7.81 13.04 -1.32
CA ARG A 89 -9.21 12.88 -1.71
C ARG A 89 -9.68 13.98 -2.66
N LYS A 90 -9.31 15.24 -2.39
CA LYS A 90 -9.63 16.36 -3.30
C LYS A 90 -9.05 16.15 -4.70
N MET A 91 -7.82 15.64 -4.78
CA MET A 91 -7.14 15.33 -6.05
C MET A 91 -7.82 14.18 -6.80
N LEU A 92 -8.18 13.09 -6.11
CA LEU A 92 -8.91 11.96 -6.71
C LEU A 92 -10.23 12.42 -7.33
N ILE A 93 -10.99 13.26 -6.62
CA ILE A 93 -12.23 13.86 -7.13
C ILE A 93 -11.94 14.79 -8.31
N LYS A 94 -10.95 15.67 -8.19
CA LYS A 94 -10.56 16.62 -9.27
C LYS A 94 -10.15 15.89 -10.55
N ARG A 95 -9.46 14.75 -10.42
CA ARG A 95 -9.04 13.89 -11.53
C ARG A 95 -10.15 12.96 -12.03
N LYS A 96 -11.36 13.02 -11.43
CA LYS A 96 -12.49 12.15 -11.77
C LYS A 96 -12.13 10.66 -11.69
N ALA A 97 -11.29 10.30 -10.72
CA ALA A 97 -10.86 8.93 -10.49
C ALA A 97 -12.09 8.04 -10.24
N GLN A 98 -12.17 6.93 -10.97
CA GLN A 98 -13.28 5.99 -10.85
C GLN A 98 -13.07 5.08 -9.64
N LEU A 99 -14.16 4.79 -8.94
CA LEU A 99 -14.13 3.76 -7.92
C LEU A 99 -14.03 2.39 -8.59
N HIS A 100 -13.35 1.47 -7.93
CA HIS A 100 -13.24 0.09 -8.39
C HIS A 100 -14.66 -0.50 -8.57
N PRO A 101 -14.96 -1.12 -9.73
CA PRO A 101 -16.31 -1.52 -10.08
C PRO A 101 -16.86 -2.59 -9.12
N THR A 102 -16.07 -3.63 -8.85
CA THR A 102 -16.48 -4.80 -8.05
C THR A 102 -15.90 -4.76 -6.64
N GLU A 103 -14.58 -4.67 -6.53
CA GLU A 103 -13.85 -4.77 -5.27
C GLU A 103 -14.17 -3.67 -4.24
N VAL A 104 -14.01 -4.06 -2.97
CA VAL A 104 -14.22 -3.23 -1.80
C VAL A 104 -13.09 -3.41 -0.81
N CYS A 105 -12.91 -2.42 0.08
CA CYS A 105 -11.89 -2.48 1.11
C CYS A 105 -12.07 -3.73 1.99
N PRO A 106 -11.07 -4.60 2.13
CA PRO A 106 -11.19 -5.83 2.90
C PRO A 106 -11.48 -5.54 4.38
N TYR A 107 -11.01 -4.39 4.90
CA TYR A 107 -11.13 -4.00 6.31
C TYR A 107 -12.49 -3.38 6.67
N CYS A 108 -13.10 -2.61 5.76
CA CYS A 108 -14.31 -1.83 6.07
C CYS A 108 -15.41 -1.88 5.00
N LYS A 109 -15.22 -2.65 3.94
CA LYS A 109 -16.16 -2.86 2.82
C LYS A 109 -16.56 -1.60 2.04
N ALA A 110 -15.88 -0.47 2.28
CA ALA A 110 -16.06 0.74 1.49
C ALA A 110 -15.45 0.59 0.08
N LYS A 111 -16.01 1.32 -0.89
CA LYS A 111 -15.46 1.39 -2.26
C LYS A 111 -14.03 1.96 -2.26
N LEU A 112 -13.26 1.53 -3.26
CA LEU A 112 -11.83 1.79 -3.41
C LEU A 112 -11.55 2.66 -4.63
N TRP A 113 -10.57 3.55 -4.54
CA TRP A 113 -9.93 4.17 -5.71
C TRP A 113 -8.62 3.47 -6.02
N SER A 114 -8.34 3.21 -7.30
CA SER A 114 -7.00 2.85 -7.76
C SER A 114 -6.13 4.10 -7.79
N MET A 115 -5.00 4.06 -7.09
CA MET A 115 -4.06 5.18 -7.07
C MET A 115 -3.22 5.23 -8.34
N GLN A 116 -2.98 4.07 -8.98
CA GLN A 116 -2.33 3.97 -10.28
C GLN A 116 -3.20 4.57 -11.38
N GLN A 117 -4.47 4.17 -11.49
CA GLN A 117 -5.41 4.73 -12.47
C GLN A 117 -5.56 6.25 -12.34
N ALA A 118 -5.46 6.75 -11.10
CA ALA A 118 -5.54 8.17 -10.83
C ALA A 118 -4.20 8.92 -11.01
N GLU A 119 -3.12 8.26 -11.41
CA GLU A 119 -1.75 8.80 -11.52
C GLU A 119 -1.24 9.42 -10.21
N MET A 120 -1.59 8.82 -9.08
CA MET A 120 -1.35 9.33 -7.73
C MET A 120 -0.22 8.59 -6.98
N ILE A 121 0.54 7.74 -7.67
CA ILE A 121 1.67 7.00 -7.11
C ILE A 121 2.96 7.81 -7.29
N PRO A 122 3.58 8.35 -6.22
CA PRO A 122 4.89 8.99 -6.33
C PRO A 122 6.01 7.92 -6.43
N GLN A 123 7.07 8.23 -7.18
CA GLN A 123 8.27 7.37 -7.24
C GLN A 123 8.90 7.13 -5.86
N SER A 124 8.79 8.07 -4.91
CA SER A 124 9.30 7.87 -3.55
C SER A 124 8.67 6.68 -2.81
N ALA A 125 7.54 6.14 -3.28
CA ALA A 125 6.91 4.96 -2.71
C ALA A 125 7.78 3.70 -2.92
N SER A 126 8.36 3.48 -4.11
CA SER A 126 9.24 2.33 -4.39
C SER A 126 10.52 2.38 -3.61
N CYS A 127 11.17 3.55 -3.59
CA CYS A 127 12.36 3.72 -2.77
C CYS A 127 12.09 3.45 -1.29
N ARG A 128 10.90 3.82 -0.77
CA ARG A 128 10.55 3.59 0.64
C ARG A 128 10.30 2.11 0.94
N LEU A 129 9.77 1.36 -0.02
CA LEU A 129 9.44 -0.05 0.12
C LEU A 129 10.61 -0.99 -0.21
N GLY A 130 11.70 -0.47 -0.80
CA GLY A 130 12.75 -1.33 -1.34
C GLY A 130 12.21 -2.20 -2.49
N ALA A 131 11.35 -1.62 -3.32
CA ALA A 131 10.66 -2.31 -4.42
C ALA A 131 11.17 -1.83 -5.78
N TYR A 132 11.00 -2.65 -6.82
CA TYR A 132 11.24 -2.21 -8.19
C TYR A 132 10.37 -1.00 -8.54
N ASP A 133 10.95 -0.06 -9.30
CA ASP A 133 10.19 1.04 -9.89
C ASP A 133 9.10 0.45 -10.79
N ASP A 134 7.89 1.02 -10.72
CA ASP A 134 6.66 0.57 -11.40
C ASP A 134 6.02 -0.75 -10.94
N CYS A 135 6.63 -1.47 -10.00
CA CYS A 135 6.04 -2.70 -9.45
C CYS A 135 5.25 -2.42 -8.16
N ILE A 136 4.47 -1.34 -8.14
CA ILE A 136 3.67 -0.94 -6.98
C ILE A 136 2.25 -0.61 -7.40
N GLU A 137 1.32 -1.29 -6.77
CA GLU A 137 -0.09 -1.03 -6.92
C GLU A 137 -0.71 -0.84 -5.54
N TYR A 138 -1.49 0.25 -5.37
CA TYR A 138 -2.26 0.42 -4.14
C TYR A 138 -3.57 1.16 -4.37
N TYR A 139 -4.46 0.88 -3.45
CA TYR A 139 -5.81 1.40 -3.42
C TYR A 139 -6.04 2.20 -2.14
N VAL A 140 -6.95 3.16 -2.20
CA VAL A 140 -7.42 3.88 -1.00
C VAL A 140 -8.95 3.85 -0.96
N CYS A 141 -9.52 3.42 0.16
CA CYS A 141 -10.97 3.37 0.33
C CYS A 141 -11.56 4.72 0.75
N LEU A 142 -12.89 4.87 0.62
CA LEU A 142 -13.60 6.08 1.04
C LEU A 142 -13.40 6.47 2.51
N ASN A 143 -13.02 5.50 3.36
CA ASN A 143 -12.71 5.72 4.78
C ASN A 143 -11.22 5.96 5.06
N GLY A 144 -10.35 5.97 4.04
CA GLY A 144 -8.93 6.28 4.19
C GLY A 144 -8.03 5.10 4.54
N HIS A 145 -8.49 3.86 4.38
CA HIS A 145 -7.61 2.70 4.43
C HIS A 145 -6.88 2.55 3.10
N MET A 146 -5.57 2.35 3.19
CA MET A 146 -4.69 2.00 2.09
C MET A 146 -4.33 0.52 2.19
N LEU A 147 -4.30 -0.14 1.04
CA LEU A 147 -3.80 -1.49 0.86
C LEU A 147 -3.05 -1.53 -0.46
N GLY A 148 -1.89 -2.15 -0.45
CA GLY A 148 -1.04 -2.23 -1.62
C GLY A 148 -0.18 -3.46 -1.63
N ILE A 149 0.34 -3.71 -2.82
CA ILE A 149 1.27 -4.76 -3.17
C ILE A 149 2.50 -4.12 -3.81
N CYS A 150 3.66 -4.71 -3.61
CA CYS A 150 4.85 -4.40 -4.36
C CYS A 150 5.71 -5.63 -4.65
N THR A 151 6.49 -5.59 -5.72
CA THR A 151 7.59 -6.55 -5.93
C THR A 151 8.86 -6.01 -5.27
N LEU A 152 9.34 -6.73 -4.27
CA LEU A 152 10.50 -6.38 -3.48
C LEU A 152 11.78 -6.61 -4.29
N LEU A 153 12.77 -5.72 -4.10
CA LEU A 153 14.10 -5.94 -4.64
C LEU A 153 14.73 -7.14 -3.92
N PRO A 154 15.43 -8.04 -4.64
CA PRO A 154 16.19 -9.08 -3.98
C PRO A 154 17.22 -8.43 -3.06
N LEU A 155 17.46 -9.04 -1.90
CA LEU A 155 18.58 -8.67 -1.05
C LEU A 155 19.86 -9.02 -1.80
N SER A 156 20.50 -8.04 -2.44
CA SER A 156 21.85 -8.20 -2.95
C SER A 156 22.81 -8.00 -1.78
N ASP A 157 23.47 -9.07 -1.36
CA ASP A 157 24.66 -9.00 -0.50
C ASP A 157 25.82 -8.38 -1.31
N SER A 158 25.73 -7.08 -1.63
CA SER A 158 26.87 -6.34 -2.15
C SER A 158 27.75 -5.88 -0.98
N GLU A 159 28.30 -6.83 -0.23
CA GLU A 159 29.59 -6.62 0.43
C GLU A 159 30.69 -6.70 -0.64
N GLU A 160 30.71 -5.77 -1.59
CA GLU A 160 31.97 -5.41 -2.24
C GLU A 160 32.68 -4.49 -1.27
N ALA A 161 33.36 -5.10 -0.29
CA ALA A 161 34.40 -4.43 0.45
C ALA A 161 35.39 -3.86 -0.57
N SER A 162 35.43 -2.55 -0.70
CA SER A 162 36.52 -1.88 -1.40
C SER A 162 37.79 -2.12 -0.58
N GLU A 163 38.49 -3.21 -0.85
CA GLU A 163 39.91 -3.32 -0.57
C GLU A 163 40.61 -2.29 -1.47
N LEU A 164 40.75 -1.07 -0.94
CA LEU A 164 41.68 -0.09 -1.45
C LEU A 164 43.09 -0.55 -1.01
N GLU A 165 43.81 -1.22 -1.90
CA GLU A 165 45.28 -1.26 -1.88
C GLU A 165 45.88 0.12 -2.16
#